data_AF-A0A2H9MJX7-F1
#
_entry.id   AF-A0A2H9MJX7-F1
#
_cell.length_a   1.000
_cell.length_b   1.000
_cell.length_c   1.000
_cell.angle_alpha   90.00
_cell.angle_beta   90.00
_cell.angle_gamma   90.00
#
_symmetry.space_group_name_H-M   'P 1'
#
loop_
_entity.id
_entity.type
_entity.pdbx_description
1 polymer ?
#
loop_
_entity_poly.entity_id
_entity_poly.type
_entity_poly.pdbx_seq_one_letter_code
_entity_poly.pdbx_strand_id
1 'polypeptide(L)'
;MKKPKIEDIIQFEPQEILSPLQRDKSQAFLVNSLRKAVFDWRNKDYPNVTKTTKRLLEFWFKEDHLVREEKFQFWFAQREAIETLIYIYEVLGKRKFVDLASDFGEGPFKYNPKVDKYPLYAFKMATGSGKTSVMASCIVWSYLNCKRENKDDYTSKFLVISPNVIV
;
A
#
# COMPACT_ATOMS: atom_id res chain seq x y z
N MET A 1 11.37 28.25 -24.08
CA MET A 1 10.99 28.20 -22.65
C MET A 1 12.08 27.47 -21.88
N LYS A 2 12.60 28.04 -20.77
CA LYS A 2 13.54 27.31 -19.90
C LYS A 2 12.82 26.10 -19.30
N LYS A 3 13.44 24.92 -19.35
CA LYS A 3 12.93 23.76 -18.61
C LYS A 3 12.98 24.09 -17.10
N PRO A 4 11.90 23.89 -16.35
CA PRO A 4 11.91 24.09 -14.90
C PRO A 4 12.94 23.17 -14.25
N LYS A 5 13.60 23.64 -13.19
CA LYS A 5 14.52 22.79 -12.42
C LYS A 5 13.71 21.78 -11.62
N ILE A 6 14.29 20.61 -11.33
CA ILE A 6 13.63 19.56 -10.54
C ILE A 6 13.24 20.08 -9.16
N GLU A 7 14.08 20.94 -8.57
CA GLU A 7 13.82 21.61 -7.28
C GLU A 7 12.57 22.52 -7.32
N ASP A 8 12.22 23.07 -8.47
CA ASP A 8 11.03 23.91 -8.65
C ASP A 8 9.75 23.07 -8.83
N ILE A 9 9.88 21.75 -9.05
CA ILE A 9 8.80 20.81 -9.38
C ILE A 9 8.50 19.89 -8.19
N ILE A 10 9.52 19.43 -7.46
CA ILE A 10 9.39 18.51 -6.34
C ILE A 10 9.67 19.29 -5.05
N GLN A 11 8.61 19.54 -4.28
CA GLN A 11 8.68 20.31 -3.02
C GLN A 11 8.79 19.43 -1.77
N PHE A 12 8.88 18.11 -1.93
CA PHE A 12 8.83 17.15 -0.82
C PHE A 12 9.94 16.12 -0.95
N GLU A 13 10.45 15.67 0.19
CA GLU A 13 11.38 14.54 0.23
C GLU A 13 10.65 13.21 -0.08
N PRO A 14 11.29 12.24 -0.76
CA PRO A 14 10.62 10.98 -1.15
C PRO A 14 9.99 10.19 0.02
N GLN A 15 10.56 10.32 1.21
CA GLN A 15 10.14 9.68 2.45
C GLN A 15 9.07 10.48 3.23
N GLU A 16 8.81 11.73 2.85
CA GLU A 16 7.88 12.61 3.56
C GLU A 16 6.44 12.09 3.46
N ILE A 17 5.76 12.01 4.61
CA ILE A 17 4.37 11.56 4.66
C ILE A 17 3.45 12.69 4.18
N LEU A 18 2.87 12.50 3.01
CA LEU A 18 1.93 13.48 2.44
C LEU A 18 0.51 13.22 2.95
N SER A 19 -0.15 14.27 3.41
CA SER A 19 -1.59 14.24 3.66
C SER A 19 -2.37 14.08 2.34
N PRO A 20 -3.62 13.58 2.38
CA PRO A 20 -4.45 13.46 1.18
C PRO A 20 -4.64 14.78 0.40
N LEU A 21 -4.57 15.93 1.08
CA LEU A 21 -4.73 17.26 0.47
C LEU A 21 -3.48 17.75 -0.27
N GLN A 22 -2.29 17.27 0.13
CA GLN A 22 -1.02 17.61 -0.54
C GLN A 22 -0.80 16.81 -1.83
N ARG A 23 -1.80 16.02 -2.26
CA ARG A 23 -1.67 15.07 -3.36
C ARG A 23 -2.68 15.37 -4.44
N ASP A 24 -2.25 15.17 -5.68
CA ASP A 24 -3.14 15.25 -6.83
C ASP A 24 -4.32 14.28 -6.68
N LYS A 25 -5.50 14.78 -7.02
CA LYS A 25 -6.73 14.01 -6.99
C LYS A 25 -6.63 12.85 -7.99
N SER A 26 -6.82 11.64 -7.47
CA SER A 26 -6.85 10.44 -8.30
C SER A 26 -8.20 10.33 -9.01
N GLN A 27 -8.16 9.88 -10.27
CA GLN A 27 -9.36 9.50 -11.03
C GLN A 27 -9.82 8.07 -10.70
N ALA A 28 -9.05 7.32 -9.93
CA ALA A 28 -9.42 5.97 -9.53
C ALA A 28 -10.49 6.01 -8.43
N PHE A 29 -11.58 5.28 -8.69
CA PHE A 29 -12.87 5.34 -7.98
C PHE A 29 -12.82 5.25 -6.44
N LEU A 30 -11.86 4.50 -5.87
CA LEU A 30 -11.75 4.29 -4.43
C LEU A 30 -10.67 5.15 -3.76
N VAL A 31 -9.78 5.77 -4.55
CA VAL A 31 -8.45 6.16 -4.07
C VAL A 31 -8.50 7.37 -3.15
N ASN A 32 -9.25 8.43 -3.45
CA ASN A 32 -9.18 9.63 -2.59
C ASN A 32 -9.85 9.39 -1.23
N SER A 33 -10.93 8.61 -1.20
CA SER A 33 -11.55 8.19 0.07
C SER A 33 -10.63 7.25 0.88
N LEU A 34 -10.04 6.23 0.24
CA LEU A 34 -9.09 5.33 0.90
C LEU A 34 -7.86 6.07 1.46
N ARG A 35 -7.32 7.05 0.73
CA ARG A 35 -6.18 7.87 1.20
C ARG A 35 -6.48 8.54 2.53
N LYS A 36 -7.69 9.07 2.72
CA LYS A 36 -8.13 9.68 3.98
C LYS A 36 -8.17 8.65 5.09
N ALA A 37 -8.84 7.52 4.85
CA ALA A 37 -8.98 6.47 5.84
C ALA A 37 -7.63 5.87 6.28
N VAL A 38 -6.72 5.59 5.33
CA VAL A 38 -5.38 5.06 5.61
C VAL A 38 -4.52 6.11 6.34
N PHE A 39 -4.61 7.39 5.96
CA PHE A 39 -3.90 8.46 6.66
C PHE A 39 -4.34 8.57 8.13
N ASP A 40 -5.66 8.58 8.38
CA ASP A 40 -6.21 8.64 9.74
C ASP A 40 -5.87 7.39 10.55
N TRP A 41 -5.93 6.22 9.93
CA TRP A 41 -5.55 4.95 10.57
C TRP A 41 -4.07 4.90 10.94
N ARG A 42 -3.18 5.35 10.06
CA ARG A 42 -1.74 5.47 10.33
C ARG A 42 -1.47 6.42 11.50
N ASN A 43 -2.14 7.58 11.54
CA ASN A 43 -1.95 8.58 12.59
C ASN A 43 -2.46 8.11 13.97
N LYS A 44 -3.34 7.11 14.00
CA LYS A 44 -3.81 6.45 15.23
C LYS A 44 -2.92 5.30 15.70
N ASP A 45 -1.71 5.19 15.15
CA ASP A 45 -0.75 4.13 15.46
C ASP A 45 -1.24 2.71 15.14
N TYR A 46 -1.85 2.55 13.96
CA TYR A 46 -2.26 1.27 13.39
C TYR A 46 -3.17 0.44 14.31
N PRO A 47 -4.37 0.94 14.69
CA PRO A 47 -5.30 0.15 15.50
C PRO A 47 -5.85 -1.05 14.70
N ASN A 48 -6.32 -2.07 15.43
CA ASN A 48 -7.01 -3.25 14.89
C ASN A 48 -6.19 -4.08 13.89
N VAL A 49 -4.88 -4.16 14.11
CA VAL A 49 -4.00 -5.13 13.43
C VAL A 49 -3.57 -6.23 14.41
N THR A 50 -3.15 -7.35 13.85
CA THR A 50 -2.49 -8.43 14.56
C THR A 50 -1.15 -7.98 15.16
N LYS A 51 -0.64 -8.77 16.10
CA LYS A 51 0.67 -8.49 16.73
C LYS A 51 1.80 -8.55 15.70
N THR A 52 1.75 -9.52 14.79
CA THR A 52 2.72 -9.68 13.70
C THR A 52 2.72 -8.47 12.76
N THR A 53 1.55 -8.02 12.32
CA THR A 53 1.44 -6.83 11.47
C THR A 53 1.92 -5.57 12.19
N LYS A 54 1.56 -5.37 13.47
CA LYS A 54 2.07 -4.23 14.25
C LYS A 54 3.60 -4.23 14.32
N ARG A 55 4.20 -5.38 14.66
CA ARG A 55 5.66 -5.53 14.72
C ARG A 55 6.34 -5.22 13.38
N LEU A 56 5.76 -5.66 12.26
CA LEU A 56 6.29 -5.39 10.92
C LEU A 56 6.22 -3.91 10.54
N LEU A 57 5.10 -3.23 10.82
CA LEU A 57 4.95 -1.81 10.56
C LEU A 57 5.91 -0.97 11.41
N GLU A 58 6.14 -1.36 12.66
CA GLU A 58 7.14 -0.74 13.53
C GLU A 58 8.56 -0.97 13.01
N PHE A 59 8.88 -2.21 12.63
CA PHE A 59 10.16 -2.54 12.02
C PHE A 59 10.41 -1.67 10.79
N TRP A 60 9.48 -1.65 9.83
CA TRP A 60 9.70 -0.95 8.57
C TRP A 60 9.72 0.56 8.69
N PHE A 61 8.88 1.16 9.54
CA PHE A 61 8.59 2.59 9.45
C PHE A 61 8.91 3.41 10.71
N LYS A 62 9.29 2.77 11.82
CA LYS A 62 9.66 3.46 13.06
C LYS A 62 11.08 3.17 13.52
N GLU A 63 11.62 2.00 13.18
CA GLU A 63 13.01 1.64 13.50
C GLU A 63 13.98 2.20 12.46
N ASP A 64 15.16 2.59 12.91
CA ASP A 64 16.25 3.03 12.04
C ASP A 64 16.95 1.81 11.43
N HIS A 65 17.17 1.85 10.11
CA HIS A 65 17.90 0.83 9.37
C HIS A 65 19.19 1.41 8.82
N LEU A 66 20.30 0.70 9.01
CA LEU A 66 21.59 1.04 8.40
C LEU A 66 21.92 0.01 7.33
N VAL A 67 22.13 0.46 6.10
CA VAL A 67 22.54 -0.38 4.97
C VAL A 67 23.80 0.24 4.39
N ARG A 68 24.92 -0.47 4.44
CA ARG A 68 26.24 0.04 4.02
C ARG A 68 26.59 1.37 4.69
N GLU A 69 26.34 1.44 6.00
CA GLU A 69 26.58 2.62 6.86
C GLU A 69 25.68 3.84 6.55
N GLU A 70 24.78 3.74 5.58
CA GLU A 70 23.81 4.79 5.26
C GLU A 70 22.45 4.49 5.88
N LYS A 71 21.74 5.55 6.27
CA LYS A 71 20.37 5.46 6.78
C LYS A 71 19.44 5.05 5.64
N PHE A 72 18.82 3.88 5.78
CA PHE A 72 17.81 3.40 4.85
C PHE A 72 16.42 3.88 5.29
N GLN A 73 15.66 4.42 4.33
CA GLN A 73 14.27 4.85 4.53
C GLN A 73 13.41 4.42 3.36
N PHE A 74 12.20 3.97 3.65
CA PHE A 74 11.20 3.71 2.62
C PHE A 74 10.65 5.03 2.06
N TRP A 75 10.42 5.05 0.76
CA TRP A 75 9.66 6.13 0.14
C TRP A 75 8.21 6.07 0.60
N PHE A 76 7.56 7.22 0.70
CA PHE A 76 6.16 7.32 1.12
C PHE A 76 5.24 6.47 0.23
N ALA A 77 5.49 6.43 -1.09
CA ALA A 77 4.73 5.61 -2.02
C ALA A 77 4.82 4.10 -1.73
N GLN A 78 5.97 3.62 -1.24
CA GLN A 78 6.15 2.21 -0.86
C GLN A 78 5.40 1.90 0.43
N ARG A 79 5.55 2.78 1.43
CA ARG A 79 4.86 2.70 2.71
C ARG A 79 3.35 2.70 2.55
N GLU A 80 2.83 3.68 1.82
CA GLU A 80 1.40 3.80 1.58
C GLU A 80 0.82 2.58 0.85
N ALA A 81 1.55 2.02 -0.11
CA ALA A 81 1.09 0.84 -0.82
C ALA A 81 0.85 -0.34 0.15
N ILE A 82 1.86 -0.71 0.95
CA ILE A 82 1.70 -1.83 1.88
C ILE A 82 0.68 -1.54 2.99
N GLU A 83 0.66 -0.32 3.53
CA GLU A 83 -0.34 0.10 4.53
C GLU A 83 -1.76 0.04 3.99
N THR A 84 -1.99 0.44 2.73
CA THR A 84 -3.31 0.38 2.10
C THR A 84 -3.77 -1.07 1.92
N LEU A 85 -2.85 -1.97 1.54
CA LEU A 85 -3.16 -3.40 1.45
C LEU A 85 -3.57 -3.95 2.82
N ILE A 86 -2.76 -3.70 3.84
CA ILE A 86 -3.01 -4.15 5.22
C ILE A 86 -4.35 -3.59 5.71
N TYR A 87 -4.61 -2.31 5.50
CA TYR A 87 -5.85 -1.68 5.93
C TYR A 87 -7.08 -2.34 5.29
N ILE A 88 -7.06 -2.56 3.97
CA ILE A 88 -8.17 -3.22 3.28
C ILE A 88 -8.32 -4.68 3.70
N TYR A 89 -7.21 -5.41 3.78
CA TYR A 89 -7.22 -6.84 4.00
C TYR A 89 -7.47 -7.19 5.46
N GLU A 90 -6.65 -6.69 6.36
CA GLU A 90 -6.63 -7.08 7.75
C GLU A 90 -7.59 -6.23 8.59
N VAL A 91 -7.58 -4.91 8.41
CA VAL A 91 -8.37 -3.99 9.26
C VAL A 91 -9.84 -3.98 8.85
N LEU A 92 -10.13 -3.85 7.56
CA LEU A 92 -11.50 -3.85 7.05
C LEU A 92 -12.06 -5.27 6.83
N GLY A 93 -11.20 -6.27 6.67
CA GLY A 93 -11.63 -7.63 6.34
C GLY A 93 -12.31 -7.76 4.98
N LYS A 94 -12.16 -6.77 4.09
CA LYS A 94 -12.90 -6.72 2.81
C LYS A 94 -12.16 -7.46 1.71
N ARG A 95 -12.87 -8.40 1.08
CA ARG A 95 -12.35 -9.31 0.05
C ARG A 95 -13.03 -9.14 -1.30
N LYS A 96 -14.18 -8.44 -1.34
CA LYS A 96 -14.92 -8.14 -2.56
C LYS A 96 -14.84 -6.67 -2.89
N PHE A 97 -14.79 -6.37 -4.18
CA PHE A 97 -14.79 -5.00 -4.67
C PHE A 97 -16.08 -4.27 -4.30
N VAL A 98 -17.24 -4.93 -4.36
CA VAL A 98 -18.54 -4.31 -4.02
C VAL A 98 -18.56 -3.76 -2.58
N ASP A 99 -17.96 -4.47 -1.64
CA ASP A 99 -17.90 -4.04 -0.24
C ASP A 99 -17.01 -2.81 -0.09
N LEU A 100 -15.90 -2.73 -0.82
CA LEU A 100 -15.02 -1.56 -0.83
C LEU A 100 -15.67 -0.37 -1.53
N ALA A 101 -16.35 -0.61 -2.64
CA ALA A 101 -17.08 0.39 -3.38
C ALA A 101 -18.22 1.02 -2.56
N SER A 102 -18.89 0.24 -1.72
CA SER A 102 -19.94 0.74 -0.82
C SER A 102 -19.41 1.75 0.21
N ASP A 103 -18.18 1.59 0.68
CA ASP A 103 -17.61 2.46 1.73
C ASP A 103 -16.79 3.63 1.15
N PHE A 104 -16.06 3.38 0.07
CA PHE A 104 -15.04 4.29 -0.45
C PHE A 104 -15.32 4.82 -1.86
N GLY A 105 -16.38 4.34 -2.51
CA GLY A 105 -16.70 4.68 -3.89
C GLY A 105 -17.08 6.15 -4.08
N GLU A 106 -16.42 6.82 -5.03
CA GLU A 106 -16.76 8.18 -5.45
C GLU A 106 -17.80 8.14 -6.59
N GLY A 107 -19.06 7.91 -6.22
CA GLY A 107 -20.21 7.95 -7.14
C GLY A 107 -20.79 6.57 -7.50
N PRO A 108 -21.74 6.52 -8.46
CA PRO A 108 -22.37 5.26 -8.85
C PRO A 108 -21.41 4.35 -9.61
N PHE A 109 -21.52 3.04 -9.41
CA PHE A 109 -20.76 2.03 -10.15
C PHE A 109 -21.66 0.89 -10.60
N LYS A 110 -21.27 0.21 -11.68
CA LYS A 110 -21.94 -1.02 -12.15
C LYS A 110 -21.28 -2.23 -11.48
N TYR A 111 -22.06 -2.97 -10.71
CA TYR A 111 -21.61 -4.21 -10.09
C TYR A 111 -21.94 -5.42 -10.97
N ASN A 112 -20.97 -6.31 -11.14
CA ASN A 112 -21.17 -7.60 -11.77
C ASN A 112 -20.59 -8.72 -10.88
N PRO A 113 -21.43 -9.53 -10.21
CA PRO A 113 -20.97 -10.61 -9.35
C PRO A 113 -20.06 -11.64 -10.04
N LYS A 114 -20.16 -11.77 -11.37
CA LYS A 114 -19.34 -12.74 -12.13
C LYS A 114 -17.87 -12.32 -12.23
N VAL A 115 -17.56 -11.03 -12.08
CA VAL A 115 -16.18 -10.53 -12.10
C VAL A 115 -15.59 -10.37 -10.70
N ASP A 116 -16.43 -10.11 -9.69
CA ASP A 116 -16.02 -9.93 -8.28
C ASP A 116 -15.97 -11.25 -7.51
N LYS A 117 -15.22 -12.22 -8.06
CA LYS A 117 -15.12 -13.59 -7.50
C LYS A 117 -14.02 -13.74 -6.46
N TYR A 118 -12.92 -13.02 -6.63
CA TYR A 118 -11.73 -13.13 -5.80
C TYR A 118 -11.18 -11.73 -5.49
N PRO A 119 -10.49 -11.53 -4.36
CA PRO A 119 -9.85 -10.26 -4.06
C PRO A 119 -8.80 -9.93 -5.11
N LEU A 120 -8.93 -8.76 -5.74
CA LEU A 120 -7.97 -8.23 -6.69
C LEU A 120 -7.51 -6.85 -6.23
N TYR A 121 -6.23 -6.76 -5.86
CA TYR A 121 -5.61 -5.52 -5.41
C TYR A 121 -4.68 -4.98 -6.49
N ALA A 122 -4.89 -3.73 -6.90
CA ALA A 122 -4.12 -3.09 -7.95
C ALA A 122 -3.32 -1.89 -7.40
N PHE A 123 -2.02 -1.87 -7.69
CA PHE A 123 -1.10 -0.81 -7.28
C PHE A 123 -0.61 -0.06 -8.51
N LYS A 124 -1.00 1.22 -8.66
CA LYS A 124 -0.49 2.07 -9.74
C LYS A 124 0.75 2.81 -9.24
N MET A 125 1.93 2.40 -9.73
CA MET A 125 3.22 2.88 -9.25
C MET A 125 4.19 3.14 -10.42
N ALA A 126 5.01 4.19 -10.31
CA ALA A 126 5.95 4.58 -11.35
C ALA A 126 7.13 3.59 -11.50
N THR A 127 7.82 3.61 -12.64
CA THR A 127 9.10 2.91 -12.80
C THR A 127 10.16 3.56 -11.91
N GLY A 128 10.99 2.74 -11.25
CA GLY A 128 11.95 3.22 -10.26
C GLY A 128 11.39 3.50 -8.86
N SER A 129 10.06 3.52 -8.66
CA SER A 129 9.46 3.80 -7.33
C SER A 129 9.48 2.62 -6.34
N GLY A 130 10.29 1.59 -6.62
CA GLY A 130 10.47 0.43 -5.75
C GLY A 130 9.27 -0.52 -5.64
N LYS A 131 8.59 -0.80 -6.77
CA LYS A 131 7.51 -1.80 -6.86
C LYS A 131 7.92 -3.18 -6.33
N THR A 132 9.14 -3.62 -6.63
CA THR A 132 9.69 -4.90 -6.15
C THR A 132 9.77 -4.94 -4.62
N SER A 133 10.15 -3.84 -3.98
CA SER A 133 10.18 -3.74 -2.52
C SER A 133 8.78 -3.88 -1.93
N VAL A 134 7.76 -3.24 -2.52
CA VAL A 134 6.36 -3.41 -2.10
C VAL A 134 5.90 -4.86 -2.26
N MET A 135 6.23 -5.52 -3.38
CA MET A 135 5.92 -6.94 -3.57
C MET A 135 6.56 -7.82 -2.50
N ALA A 136 7.82 -7.56 -2.15
CA ALA A 136 8.51 -8.27 -1.07
C ALA A 136 7.84 -8.02 0.29
N SER A 137 7.46 -6.78 0.61
CA SER A 137 6.71 -6.45 1.82
C SER A 137 5.37 -7.20 1.90
N CYS A 138 4.63 -7.30 0.81
CA CYS A 138 3.38 -8.06 0.75
C CYS A 138 3.60 -9.56 1.06
N ILE A 139 4.64 -10.15 0.47
CA ILE A 139 5.01 -11.55 0.71
C ILE A 139 5.41 -11.77 2.17
N VAL A 140 6.29 -10.93 2.70
CA VAL A 140 6.76 -11.02 4.10
C VAL A 140 5.60 -10.88 5.07
N TRP A 141 4.73 -9.87 4.88
CA TRP A 141 3.55 -9.65 5.70
C TRP A 141 2.60 -10.86 5.69
N SER A 142 2.24 -11.35 4.50
CA SER A 142 1.30 -12.47 4.39
C SER A 142 1.90 -13.77 4.93
N TYR A 143 3.17 -14.04 4.65
CA TYR A 143 3.86 -15.25 5.14
C TYR A 143 3.95 -15.27 6.66
N LEU A 144 4.36 -14.17 7.29
CA LEU A 144 4.51 -14.11 8.74
C LEU A 144 3.16 -14.19 9.44
N ASN A 145 2.13 -13.52 8.92
CA ASN A 145 0.78 -13.63 9.46
C ASN A 145 0.20 -15.05 9.31
N CYS A 146 0.47 -15.74 8.18
CA CYS A 146 0.11 -17.15 8.00
C CYS A 146 0.77 -18.06 9.05
N LYS A 147 2.02 -17.76 9.44
CA LYS A 147 2.78 -18.56 10.41
C LYS A 147 2.47 -18.24 11.87
N ARG A 148 2.12 -17.00 12.19
CA ARG A 148 2.06 -16.50 13.57
C ARG A 148 0.65 -16.14 14.04
N GLU A 149 -0.26 -15.83 13.12
CA GLU A 149 -1.59 -15.30 13.45
C GLU A 149 -2.70 -16.24 12.98
N ASN A 150 -2.97 -16.30 11.67
CA ASN A 150 -4.05 -17.12 11.12
C ASN A 150 -3.65 -17.78 9.79
N LYS A 151 -3.42 -19.10 9.80
CA LYS A 151 -3.02 -19.83 8.59
C LYS A 151 -4.13 -19.94 7.53
N ASP A 152 -5.39 -19.74 7.90
CA ASP A 152 -6.55 -19.91 7.03
C ASP A 152 -6.95 -18.59 6.35
N ASP A 153 -6.61 -17.44 6.94
CA ASP A 153 -6.84 -16.11 6.35
C ASP A 153 -5.59 -15.56 5.61
N TYR A 154 -4.40 -16.14 5.78
CA TYR A 154 -3.17 -15.68 5.11
C TYR A 154 -2.47 -16.83 4.38
N THR A 155 -1.73 -16.52 3.31
CA THR A 155 -1.00 -17.53 2.52
C THR A 155 0.49 -17.53 2.82
N SER A 156 1.11 -18.71 2.72
CA SER A 156 2.57 -18.89 2.69
C SER A 156 3.08 -19.29 1.31
N LYS A 157 2.20 -19.36 0.31
CA LYS A 157 2.48 -19.80 -1.06
C LYS A 157 2.26 -18.62 -2.01
N PHE A 158 3.29 -18.26 -2.77
CA PHE A 158 3.28 -17.10 -3.65
C PHE A 158 3.79 -17.47 -5.03
N LEU A 159 3.18 -16.90 -6.07
CA LEU A 159 3.65 -16.95 -7.44
C LEU A 159 3.90 -15.52 -7.88
N VAL A 160 5.15 -15.20 -8.22
CA VAL A 160 5.52 -13.90 -8.78
C VAL A 160 5.77 -14.07 -10.26
N ILE A 161 5.00 -13.34 -11.07
CA ILE A 161 5.14 -13.32 -12.53
C ILE A 161 5.70 -11.96 -12.91
N SER A 162 6.88 -11.96 -13.51
CA SER A 162 7.49 -10.79 -14.12
C SER A 162 7.59 -10.99 -15.62
N PRO A 163 7.29 -9.98 -16.45
CA PRO A 163 7.56 -10.06 -17.88
C PRO A 163 9.07 -10.22 -18.11
N ASN A 164 9.45 -10.94 -19.16
CA ASN A 164 10.85 -11.04 -19.57
C ASN A 164 11.37 -9.63 -19.94
N VAL A 165 12.63 -9.32 -19.63
CA VAL A 165 13.23 -8.00 -19.91
C VAL A 165 13.43 -7.85 -21.42
N ILE A 166 12.46 -7.28 -22.10
CA ILE A 166 12.59 -6.81 -23.49
C ILE A 166 11.87 -5.46 -23.57
N VAL A 167 12.61 -4.37 -23.34
CA VAL A 167 12.76 -3.20 -24.22
C VAL A 167 14.08 -2.51 -23.83
#